data_AF-B2TJE1-F1
#
_entry.id   AF-B2TJE1-F1
#
_cell.length_a   1.000
_cell.length_b   1.000
_cell.length_c   1.000
_cell.angle_alpha   90.00
_cell.angle_beta   90.00
_cell.angle_gamma   90.00
#
_symmetry.space_group_name_H-M   'P 1'
#
loop_
_entity.id
_entity.type
_entity.pdbx_description
1 polymer ?
#
loop_
_entity_poly.entity_id
_entity_poly.type
_entity_poly.pdbx_seq_one_letter_code
_entity_poly.pdbx_strand_id
1 'polypeptide(L)'
;MKKKKIYVSYSWDDKGNKERVKKLVLSLNDLLKNEYSIIFDQDIFNKQTQDVNRFIVDNIVEADIVIIFVTPSYVIKADRHDDGYGNQNNKRSGVEIETSYILDRKHQKKKSIITVLLDGDNLPKYIKELSFIREKTDEDITETLSKRIKSFVKERESVCIDINNEKLKVIDESDIENIDIEFSYENEPARLCGALWLSNNYFTLEHYQIMHLFKKIASEDATSNLDNKKVYSFYCNYFNIEFKTYDLYENFITKIHNAMCTYLESISDFEAKYEIYSRYPMNNNYEFKLATVDKNIWIEMLRFANSFDWDNGKSEWNIFQRNDYYMHIFSPGISYNTKYDPCEHTILYGINKEDFHSNDVDIYVKVKDIVYNSKTNKIDKRKTWSVDMTYKWFKKEFVPFFCKNKKYSKDIIYFEDSYIQKEDIFSQAQMFYMSNRAGVNKNELKQLREVLIFCLNKRSSGGDLGYIINKLGIRENLKTDDEIIQYLESDKFNKNLMESNYNSSIADDILRCIRSFTDDFSTHKINENDLEYLTKKIHSLVEKMNIVNLLDKYQH
;
A
#
# COMPACT_ATOMS: atom_id res chain seq x y z
N MET A 1 2.10 -39.24 15.34
CA MET A 1 1.77 -37.81 15.14
C MET A 1 0.63 -37.42 16.08
N LYS A 2 0.65 -36.21 16.64
CA LYS A 2 -0.46 -35.68 17.46
C LYS A 2 -1.61 -35.32 16.51
N LYS A 3 -2.83 -35.82 16.76
CA LYS A 3 -4.01 -35.47 15.97
C LYS A 3 -4.27 -33.97 16.03
N LYS A 4 -4.65 -33.36 14.90
CA LYS A 4 -5.03 -31.94 14.83
C LYS A 4 -6.34 -31.74 15.61
N LYS A 5 -6.45 -30.62 16.34
CA LYS A 5 -7.59 -30.32 17.20
C LYS A 5 -8.63 -29.48 16.45
N ILE A 6 -9.89 -29.90 16.48
CA ILE A 6 -11.04 -29.12 16.01
C ILE A 6 -11.87 -28.74 17.22
N TYR A 7 -12.14 -27.45 17.42
CA TYR A 7 -13.07 -26.98 18.44
C TYR A 7 -14.40 -26.60 17.81
N VAL A 8 -15.51 -26.96 18.46
CA VAL A 8 -16.87 -26.68 18.00
C VAL A 8 -17.53 -25.67 18.95
N SER A 9 -17.91 -24.53 18.38
CA SER A 9 -18.60 -23.43 19.03
C SER A 9 -20.06 -23.36 18.56
N TYR A 10 -21.00 -23.29 19.51
CA TYR A 10 -22.45 -23.22 19.25
C TYR A 10 -23.23 -22.75 20.50
N SER A 11 -24.52 -22.43 20.34
CA SER A 11 -25.41 -22.02 21.43
C SER A 11 -26.22 -23.19 22.01
N TRP A 12 -26.35 -23.27 23.33
CA TRP A 12 -27.05 -24.34 24.06
C TRP A 12 -28.55 -24.10 24.28
N ASP A 13 -29.08 -22.94 23.87
CA ASP A 13 -30.39 -22.47 24.34
C ASP A 13 -31.59 -23.19 23.73
N ASP A 14 -31.40 -23.80 22.56
CA ASP A 14 -32.44 -24.57 21.90
C ASP A 14 -32.06 -26.05 21.89
N LYS A 15 -32.88 -26.87 22.56
CA LYS A 15 -32.68 -28.32 22.66
C LYS A 15 -32.66 -28.98 21.29
N GLY A 16 -33.45 -28.49 20.32
CA GLY A 16 -33.46 -29.02 18.95
C GLY A 16 -32.12 -28.81 18.28
N ASN A 17 -31.59 -27.58 18.36
CA ASN A 17 -30.28 -27.22 17.82
C ASN A 17 -29.12 -27.92 18.54
N LYS A 18 -29.21 -28.08 19.86
CA LYS A 18 -28.21 -28.80 20.65
C LYS A 18 -28.04 -30.26 20.19
N GLU A 19 -29.15 -30.96 19.97
CA GLU A 19 -29.12 -32.35 19.47
C GLU A 19 -28.71 -32.43 18.00
N ARG A 20 -29.10 -31.43 17.18
CA ARG A 20 -28.68 -31.33 15.77
C ARG A 20 -27.17 -31.17 15.64
N VAL A 21 -26.56 -30.22 16.39
CA VAL A 21 -25.09 -30.04 16.41
C VAL A 21 -24.40 -31.32 16.88
N LYS A 22 -24.93 -31.98 17.92
CA LYS A 22 -24.37 -33.26 18.40
C LYS A 22 -24.34 -34.33 17.32
N LYS A 23 -25.42 -34.49 16.53
CA LYS A 23 -25.46 -35.43 15.41
C LYS A 23 -24.41 -35.08 14.36
N LEU A 24 -24.32 -33.81 13.94
CA LEU A 24 -23.32 -33.34 12.99
C LEU A 24 -21.89 -33.61 13.47
N VAL A 25 -21.60 -33.33 14.74
CA VAL A 25 -20.29 -33.58 15.36
C VAL A 25 -19.94 -35.07 15.37
N LEU A 26 -20.89 -35.94 15.71
CA LEU A 26 -20.68 -37.40 15.70
C LEU A 26 -20.39 -37.90 14.27
N SER A 27 -21.18 -37.46 13.29
CA SER A 27 -20.98 -37.81 11.88
C SER A 27 -19.63 -37.30 11.35
N LEU A 28 -19.23 -36.07 11.72
CA LEU A 28 -17.91 -35.52 11.39
C LEU A 28 -16.77 -36.30 12.06
N ASN A 29 -16.95 -36.69 13.32
CA ASN A 29 -15.94 -37.45 14.05
C ASN A 29 -15.72 -38.81 13.39
N ASP A 30 -16.77 -39.50 12.96
CA ASP A 30 -16.63 -40.78 12.26
C ASP A 30 -15.83 -40.67 10.95
N LEU A 31 -16.01 -39.57 10.21
CA LEU A 31 -15.29 -39.28 8.97
C LEU A 31 -13.82 -38.86 9.18
N LEU A 32 -13.53 -38.21 10.31
CA LEU A 32 -12.26 -37.52 10.54
C LEU A 32 -11.41 -38.13 11.67
N LYS A 33 -11.91 -39.15 12.37
CA LYS A 33 -11.29 -39.74 13.58
C LYS A 33 -9.84 -40.18 13.42
N ASN A 34 -9.39 -40.48 12.20
CA ASN A 34 -8.02 -40.93 11.97
C ASN A 34 -7.00 -39.77 12.00
N GLU A 35 -7.44 -38.56 11.63
CA GLU A 35 -6.58 -37.40 11.42
C GLU A 35 -6.80 -36.29 12.46
N TYR A 36 -8.02 -36.17 12.98
CA TYR A 36 -8.44 -35.08 13.86
C TYR A 36 -9.00 -35.60 15.19
N SER A 37 -8.91 -34.72 16.19
CA SER A 37 -9.59 -34.85 17.47
C SER A 37 -10.60 -33.71 17.57
N ILE A 38 -11.89 -34.03 17.53
CA ILE A 38 -12.95 -33.04 17.70
C ILE A 38 -13.23 -32.85 19.19
N ILE A 39 -13.19 -31.61 19.63
CA ILE A 39 -13.45 -31.19 21.00
C ILE A 39 -14.83 -30.57 21.04
N PHE A 40 -15.72 -31.24 21.75
CA PHE A 40 -17.13 -30.89 21.88
C PHE A 40 -17.52 -30.88 23.36
N ASP A 41 -18.13 -29.78 23.78
CA ASP A 41 -18.40 -29.47 25.17
C ASP A 41 -19.33 -30.48 25.88
N GLN A 42 -20.30 -31.08 25.18
CA GLN A 42 -21.25 -32.03 25.76
C GLN A 42 -20.59 -33.34 26.23
N ASP A 43 -19.46 -33.72 25.66
CA ASP A 43 -18.73 -34.93 26.05
C ASP A 43 -17.90 -34.72 27.33
N ILE A 44 -17.65 -33.46 27.70
CA ILE A 44 -16.70 -33.06 28.74
C ILE A 44 -17.45 -32.55 29.99
N PHE A 45 -18.52 -31.78 29.84
CA PHE A 45 -19.29 -31.24 30.96
C PHE A 45 -20.20 -32.25 31.69
N ASN A 46 -20.33 -33.48 31.16
CA ASN A 46 -21.01 -34.57 31.85
C ASN A 46 -20.12 -35.29 32.89
N LYS A 47 -18.81 -34.97 32.97
CA LYS A 47 -17.85 -35.76 33.74
C LYS A 47 -17.07 -35.02 34.84
N GLN A 48 -17.07 -33.67 34.92
CA GLN A 48 -16.35 -32.91 35.98
C GLN A 48 -16.82 -31.45 36.10
N THR A 49 -16.67 -30.85 37.30
CA THR A 49 -16.73 -29.39 37.52
C THR A 49 -15.46 -28.72 36.99
N GLN A 50 -15.47 -28.34 35.71
CA GLN A 50 -14.45 -27.46 35.11
C GLN A 50 -14.97 -26.03 34.98
N ASP A 51 -14.05 -25.06 35.09
CA ASP A 51 -14.32 -23.66 34.76
C ASP A 51 -14.62 -23.55 33.26
N VAL A 52 -15.89 -23.33 32.94
CA VAL A 52 -16.43 -23.25 31.57
C VAL A 52 -15.70 -22.18 30.76
N ASN A 53 -15.31 -21.07 31.39
CA ASN A 53 -14.68 -19.96 30.71
C ASN A 53 -13.27 -20.34 30.27
N ARG A 54 -12.50 -20.94 31.19
CA ARG A 54 -11.16 -21.44 30.88
C ARG A 54 -11.19 -22.55 29.83
N PHE A 55 -12.17 -23.45 29.91
CA PHE A 55 -12.35 -24.49 28.89
C PHE A 55 -12.57 -23.91 27.49
N ILE A 56 -13.46 -22.92 27.35
CA ILE A 56 -13.73 -22.27 26.06
C ILE A 56 -12.47 -21.59 25.52
N VAL A 57 -11.79 -20.80 26.35
CA VAL A 57 -10.59 -20.05 25.96
C VAL A 57 -9.45 -20.99 25.54
N ASP A 58 -9.12 -21.96 26.37
CA ASP A 58 -8.01 -22.89 26.12
C ASP A 58 -8.25 -23.67 24.81
N ASN A 59 -9.49 -24.10 24.53
CA ASN A 59 -9.79 -24.84 23.31
C ASN A 59 -9.85 -23.96 22.06
N ILE A 60 -10.30 -22.71 22.14
CA ILE A 60 -10.20 -21.78 21.02
C ILE A 60 -8.74 -21.49 20.72
N VAL A 61 -7.93 -21.21 21.75
CA VAL A 61 -6.50 -20.90 21.56
C VAL A 61 -5.74 -22.10 21.02
N GLU A 62 -5.96 -23.30 21.54
CA GLU A 62 -5.19 -24.49 21.15
C GLU A 62 -5.68 -25.21 19.89
N ALA A 63 -6.93 -24.99 19.46
CA ALA A 63 -7.45 -25.67 18.29
C ALA A 63 -6.69 -25.28 17.02
N ASP A 64 -6.56 -26.22 16.09
CA ASP A 64 -6.09 -25.97 14.73
C ASP A 64 -7.22 -25.34 13.88
N ILE A 65 -8.45 -25.80 14.09
CA ILE A 65 -9.68 -25.37 13.40
C ILE A 65 -10.77 -25.04 14.43
N VAL A 66 -11.45 -23.90 14.28
CA VAL A 66 -12.67 -23.60 15.04
C VAL A 66 -13.87 -23.64 14.08
N ILE A 67 -14.86 -24.47 14.38
CA ILE A 67 -16.13 -24.53 13.66
C ILE A 67 -17.17 -23.78 14.48
N ILE A 68 -17.86 -22.83 13.86
CA ILE A 68 -18.91 -22.02 14.49
C ILE A 68 -20.25 -22.38 13.85
N PHE A 69 -21.13 -23.01 14.62
CA PHE A 69 -22.51 -23.26 14.21
C PHE A 69 -23.40 -22.08 14.60
N VAL A 70 -23.80 -21.31 13.59
CA VAL A 70 -24.58 -20.09 13.74
C VAL A 70 -26.07 -20.42 13.67
N THR A 71 -26.78 -19.98 14.72
CA THR A 71 -28.24 -19.99 14.83
C THR A 71 -28.71 -18.59 15.26
N PRO A 72 -30.00 -18.26 15.18
CA PRO A 72 -30.50 -16.96 15.64
C PRO A 72 -30.14 -16.66 17.10
N SER A 73 -30.14 -17.68 17.98
CA SER A 73 -29.75 -17.50 19.39
C SER A 73 -28.25 -17.23 19.55
N TYR A 74 -27.41 -17.82 18.69
CA TYR A 74 -25.98 -17.55 18.64
C TYR A 74 -25.71 -16.08 18.26
N VAL A 75 -26.37 -15.59 17.21
CA VAL A 75 -26.23 -14.19 16.73
C VAL A 75 -26.60 -13.20 17.83
N ILE A 76 -27.75 -13.40 18.48
CA ILE A 76 -28.22 -12.51 19.55
C ILE A 76 -27.21 -12.43 20.70
N LYS A 77 -26.58 -13.54 21.08
CA LYS A 77 -25.58 -13.56 22.16
C LYS A 77 -24.27 -12.94 21.74
N ALA A 78 -23.79 -13.28 20.55
CA ALA A 78 -22.55 -12.76 20.02
C ALA A 78 -22.57 -11.23 19.82
N ASP A 79 -23.72 -10.67 19.44
CA ASP A 79 -23.87 -9.24 19.20
C ASP A 79 -24.27 -8.45 20.47
N ARG A 80 -24.47 -9.12 21.61
CA ARG A 80 -24.65 -8.43 22.89
C ARG A 80 -23.36 -7.73 23.28
N HIS A 81 -23.51 -6.49 23.76
CA HIS A 81 -22.38 -5.71 24.25
C HIS A 81 -21.80 -6.38 25.50
N ASP A 82 -20.53 -6.78 25.43
CA ASP A 82 -19.79 -7.22 26.63
C ASP A 82 -19.43 -5.99 27.44
N ASP A 83 -20.02 -5.83 28.62
CA ASP A 83 -19.69 -4.79 29.61
C ASP A 83 -18.72 -5.33 30.68
N GLY A 84 -18.22 -6.56 30.53
CA GLY A 84 -17.30 -7.20 31.46
C GLY A 84 -17.92 -7.62 32.81
N TYR A 85 -19.13 -7.16 33.10
CA TYR A 85 -19.89 -7.43 34.32
C TYR A 85 -21.30 -7.83 33.93
N GLY A 86 -21.50 -9.13 33.66
CA GLY A 86 -22.83 -9.67 33.36
C GLY A 86 -23.88 -9.01 34.26
N ASN A 87 -24.82 -8.30 33.64
CA ASN A 87 -25.83 -7.50 34.32
C ASN A 87 -26.43 -8.30 35.50
N GLN A 88 -26.68 -7.68 36.66
CA GLN A 88 -26.91 -8.33 37.98
C GLN A 88 -27.95 -9.48 38.04
N ASN A 89 -28.70 -9.75 36.96
CA ASN A 89 -29.67 -10.84 36.83
C ASN A 89 -29.38 -11.87 35.70
N ASN A 90 -28.30 -11.73 34.90
CA ASN A 90 -27.99 -12.65 33.78
C ASN A 90 -26.52 -13.10 33.81
N LYS A 91 -26.29 -14.40 33.97
CA LYS A 91 -24.97 -15.02 33.79
C LYS A 91 -24.50 -14.80 32.34
N ARG A 92 -23.27 -14.29 32.17
CA ARG A 92 -22.57 -14.16 30.89
C ARG A 92 -22.57 -15.49 30.15
N SER A 93 -22.91 -15.48 28.86
CA SER A 93 -22.97 -16.71 28.06
C SER A 93 -21.59 -17.11 27.53
N GLY A 94 -21.37 -18.40 27.30
CA GLY A 94 -20.11 -18.88 26.69
C GLY A 94 -19.82 -18.24 25.32
N VAL A 95 -20.87 -17.91 24.56
CA VAL A 95 -20.80 -17.23 23.26
C VAL A 95 -20.29 -15.78 23.39
N GLU A 96 -20.69 -15.08 24.45
CA GLU A 96 -20.20 -13.73 24.77
C GLU A 96 -18.71 -13.73 25.21
N ILE A 97 -18.21 -14.86 25.71
CA ILE A 97 -16.81 -15.00 26.14
C ILE A 97 -15.91 -15.32 24.95
N GLU A 98 -16.31 -16.26 24.10
CA GLU A 98 -15.51 -16.66 22.93
C GLU A 98 -15.37 -15.56 21.87
N THR A 99 -16.32 -14.62 21.79
CA THR A 99 -16.36 -13.61 20.73
C THR A 99 -15.06 -12.80 20.63
N SER A 100 -14.47 -12.37 21.75
CA SER A 100 -13.18 -11.64 21.76
C SER A 100 -12.02 -12.52 21.29
N TYR A 101 -12.00 -13.79 21.68
CA TYR A 101 -10.93 -14.72 21.31
C TYR A 101 -11.02 -15.18 19.84
N ILE A 102 -12.24 -15.31 19.31
CA ILE A 102 -12.46 -15.59 17.90
C ILE A 102 -12.08 -14.36 17.04
N LEU A 103 -12.37 -13.15 17.52
CA LEU A 103 -11.90 -11.91 16.90
C LEU A 103 -10.37 -11.85 16.84
N ASP A 104 -9.69 -12.07 17.96
CA ASP A 104 -8.22 -12.10 18.02
C ASP A 104 -7.66 -13.16 17.07
N ARG A 105 -8.30 -14.34 17.00
CA ARG A 105 -7.92 -15.41 16.08
C ARG A 105 -8.12 -15.01 14.61
N LYS A 106 -9.20 -14.31 14.27
CA LYS A 106 -9.45 -13.75 12.93
C LYS A 106 -8.33 -12.80 12.52
N HIS A 107 -7.88 -11.93 13.44
CA HIS A 107 -6.83 -10.95 13.17
C HIS A 107 -5.43 -11.55 13.04
N GLN A 108 -5.16 -12.68 13.72
CA GLN A 108 -3.82 -13.29 13.73
C GLN A 108 -3.46 -14.07 12.46
N LYS A 109 -4.34 -14.16 11.43
CA LYS A 109 -4.17 -14.90 10.15
C LYS A 109 -3.66 -16.35 10.27
N LYS A 110 -3.54 -16.89 11.47
CA LYS A 110 -2.76 -18.11 11.77
C LYS A 110 -3.60 -19.34 12.02
N LYS A 111 -4.94 -19.28 12.08
CA LYS A 111 -5.78 -20.46 12.39
C LYS A 111 -7.20 -20.37 11.81
N SER A 112 -7.74 -21.49 11.30
CA SER A 112 -9.04 -21.53 10.60
C SER A 112 -10.21 -21.20 11.50
N ILE A 113 -11.15 -20.44 10.94
CA ILE A 113 -12.53 -20.35 11.40
C ILE A 113 -13.40 -20.85 10.25
N ILE A 114 -14.27 -21.83 10.49
CA ILE A 114 -15.27 -22.30 9.53
C ILE A 114 -16.65 -22.00 10.10
N THR A 115 -17.40 -21.16 9.41
CA THR A 115 -18.74 -20.78 9.82
C THR A 115 -19.78 -21.64 9.12
N VAL A 116 -20.76 -22.14 9.86
CA VAL A 116 -21.89 -22.94 9.36
C VAL A 116 -23.17 -22.27 9.79
N LEU A 117 -23.98 -21.82 8.85
CA LEU A 117 -25.28 -21.23 9.14
C LEU A 117 -26.32 -22.35 9.19
N LEU A 118 -26.71 -22.76 10.40
CA LEU A 118 -27.68 -23.84 10.60
C LEU A 118 -29.12 -23.36 10.39
N ASP A 119 -29.43 -22.17 10.91
CA ASP A 119 -30.77 -21.57 10.88
C ASP A 119 -30.68 -20.04 10.74
N GLY A 120 -31.70 -19.44 10.12
CA GLY A 120 -31.80 -17.99 9.90
C GLY A 120 -30.95 -17.47 8.73
N ASP A 121 -30.87 -16.14 8.62
CA ASP A 121 -30.17 -15.45 7.53
C ASP A 121 -29.08 -14.48 8.02
N ASN A 122 -28.92 -14.36 9.34
CA ASN A 122 -28.00 -13.40 9.95
C ASN A 122 -26.75 -14.09 10.48
N LEU A 123 -25.61 -13.41 10.34
CA LEU A 123 -24.35 -13.74 11.00
C LEU A 123 -24.05 -12.73 12.10
N PRO A 124 -23.32 -13.12 13.15
CA PRO A 124 -22.78 -12.16 14.12
C PRO A 124 -21.92 -11.11 13.43
N LYS A 125 -21.95 -9.87 13.94
CA LYS A 125 -21.21 -8.73 13.37
C LYS A 125 -19.72 -9.03 13.19
N TYR A 126 -19.13 -9.76 14.14
CA TYR A 126 -17.70 -10.03 14.19
C TYR A 126 -17.21 -11.01 13.11
N ILE A 127 -18.10 -11.86 12.57
CA ILE A 127 -17.81 -12.82 11.49
C ILE A 127 -18.64 -12.59 10.21
N LYS A 128 -19.32 -11.46 10.10
CA LYS A 128 -20.18 -11.13 8.95
C LYS A 128 -19.45 -11.14 7.60
N GLU A 129 -18.14 -10.89 7.62
CA GLU A 129 -17.27 -10.87 6.43
C GLU A 129 -16.72 -12.25 6.05
N LEU A 130 -16.94 -13.28 6.88
CA LEU A 130 -16.46 -14.63 6.59
C LEU A 130 -17.43 -15.38 5.68
N SER A 131 -16.87 -16.21 4.79
CA SER A 131 -17.68 -17.16 4.03
C SER A 131 -18.21 -18.27 4.94
N PHE A 132 -19.47 -18.66 4.72
CA PHE A 132 -20.16 -19.65 5.54
C PHE A 132 -20.71 -20.79 4.69
N ILE A 133 -20.90 -21.95 5.32
CA ILE A 133 -21.58 -23.10 4.73
C ILE A 133 -23.08 -22.96 5.01
N ARG A 134 -23.91 -23.12 3.98
CA ARG A 134 -25.37 -23.13 4.08
C ARG A 134 -25.92 -24.23 3.18
N GLU A 135 -26.11 -25.41 3.74
CA GLU A 135 -26.71 -26.54 3.05
C GLU A 135 -28.09 -26.87 3.61
N LYS A 136 -28.89 -27.60 2.82
CA LYS A 136 -30.29 -27.90 3.15
C LYS A 136 -30.44 -29.10 4.08
N THR A 137 -29.52 -30.05 4.03
CA THR A 137 -29.57 -31.30 4.81
C THR A 137 -28.34 -31.45 5.71
N ASP A 138 -28.48 -32.18 6.80
CA ASP A 138 -27.37 -32.41 7.74
C ASP A 138 -26.27 -33.30 7.11
N GLU A 139 -26.63 -34.20 6.19
CA GLU A 139 -25.67 -34.97 5.39
C GLU A 139 -24.81 -34.06 4.50
N ASP A 140 -25.43 -33.13 3.77
CA ASP A 140 -24.72 -32.17 2.91
C ASP A 140 -23.81 -31.27 3.75
N ILE A 141 -24.30 -30.77 4.90
CA ILE A 141 -23.49 -29.98 5.84
C ILE A 141 -22.24 -30.77 6.24
N THR A 142 -22.41 -32.04 6.60
CA THR A 142 -21.32 -32.92 7.05
C THR A 142 -20.32 -33.18 5.93
N GLU A 143 -20.78 -33.44 4.71
CA GLU A 143 -19.91 -33.67 3.55
C GLU A 143 -19.12 -32.41 3.18
N THR A 144 -19.79 -31.27 3.05
CA THR A 144 -19.17 -29.98 2.74
C THR A 144 -18.18 -29.57 3.84
N LEU A 145 -18.53 -29.77 5.11
CA LEU A 145 -17.60 -29.55 6.24
C LEU A 145 -16.38 -30.45 6.17
N SER A 146 -16.55 -31.74 5.94
CA SER A 146 -15.44 -32.70 5.82
C SER A 146 -14.51 -32.33 4.67
N LYS A 147 -15.07 -31.98 3.50
CA LYS A 147 -14.30 -31.50 2.34
C LYS A 147 -13.53 -30.21 2.68
N ARG A 148 -14.17 -29.24 3.33
CA ARG A 148 -13.56 -27.97 3.70
C ARG A 148 -12.48 -28.11 4.76
N ILE A 149 -12.66 -29.02 5.73
CA ILE A 149 -11.64 -29.35 6.75
C ILE A 149 -10.42 -29.99 6.08
N LYS A 150 -10.63 -30.91 5.14
CA LYS A 150 -9.56 -31.57 4.38
C LYS A 150 -8.85 -30.60 3.41
N SER A 151 -9.59 -29.70 2.75
CA SER A 151 -8.99 -28.66 1.89
C SER A 151 -8.14 -27.69 2.71
N PHE A 152 -8.60 -27.33 3.91
CA PHE A 152 -7.84 -26.47 4.83
C PHE A 152 -6.48 -27.08 5.23
N VAL A 153 -6.37 -28.42 5.21
CA VAL A 153 -5.12 -29.12 5.45
C VAL A 153 -4.29 -29.31 4.19
N LYS A 154 -4.88 -29.51 3.01
CA LYS A 154 -4.13 -29.45 1.73
C LYS A 154 -3.53 -28.07 1.48
N GLU A 155 -4.25 -26.98 1.79
CA GLU A 155 -3.76 -25.59 1.74
C GLU A 155 -2.66 -25.29 2.79
N ARG A 156 -2.45 -26.19 3.76
CA ARG A 156 -1.37 -26.09 4.76
C ARG A 156 -0.26 -27.12 4.57
N GLU A 157 -0.53 -28.20 3.84
CA GLU A 157 0.45 -29.18 3.39
C GLU A 157 1.13 -28.73 2.10
N SER A 158 0.53 -27.83 1.32
CA SER A 158 1.30 -26.93 0.45
C SER A 158 2.27 -26.19 1.33
N VAL A 159 3.56 -26.42 1.11
CA VAL A 159 4.64 -25.79 1.88
C VAL A 159 4.46 -24.29 1.73
N CYS A 160 3.99 -23.62 2.78
CA CYS A 160 4.05 -22.17 2.88
C CYS A 160 5.54 -21.82 2.92
N ILE A 161 6.10 -21.56 1.76
CA ILE A 161 7.46 -21.09 1.64
C ILE A 161 7.40 -19.60 1.90
N ASP A 162 7.82 -19.22 3.10
CA ASP A 162 8.17 -17.84 3.36
C ASP A 162 9.40 -17.48 2.49
N ILE A 163 9.23 -16.51 1.59
CA ILE A 163 10.29 -16.03 0.70
C ILE A 163 11.26 -15.10 1.46
N ASN A 164 11.01 -14.81 2.74
CA ASN A 164 11.79 -13.88 3.58
C ASN A 164 13.27 -14.26 3.85
N ASN A 165 13.83 -15.31 3.23
CA ASN A 165 15.25 -15.71 3.42
C ASN A 165 16.07 -15.68 2.11
N GLU A 166 16.62 -14.51 1.81
CA GLU A 166 17.90 -14.14 1.15
C GLU A 166 18.62 -15.00 0.07
N LYS A 167 18.02 -16.04 -0.52
CA LYS A 167 18.58 -16.62 -1.75
C LYS A 167 17.48 -16.85 -2.76
N LEU A 168 17.68 -16.25 -3.94
CA LEU A 168 16.93 -16.46 -5.17
C LEU A 168 16.50 -17.92 -5.25
N LYS A 169 15.22 -18.19 -4.94
CA LYS A 169 14.65 -19.51 -5.20
C LYS A 169 14.40 -19.54 -6.69
N VAL A 170 15.33 -20.15 -7.42
CA VAL A 170 15.02 -20.67 -8.74
C VAL A 170 13.97 -21.74 -8.48
N ILE A 171 12.73 -21.45 -8.85
CA ILE A 171 11.68 -22.47 -8.90
C ILE A 171 11.97 -23.24 -10.18
N ASP A 172 12.98 -24.11 -10.09
CA ASP A 172 13.45 -24.97 -11.18
C ASP A 172 12.47 -26.16 -11.29
N GLU A 173 11.22 -25.84 -11.60
CA GLU A 173 10.21 -26.82 -11.93
C GLU A 173 9.87 -26.61 -13.39
N SER A 174 10.51 -27.42 -14.24
CA SER A 174 10.22 -27.56 -15.68
C SER A 174 8.76 -27.96 -15.98
N ASP A 175 7.88 -27.94 -14.98
CA ASP A 175 6.49 -28.39 -15.05
C ASP A 175 5.47 -27.50 -14.30
N ILE A 176 5.56 -26.16 -14.40
CA ILE A 176 4.43 -25.31 -13.97
C ILE A 176 3.26 -25.50 -14.95
N GLU A 177 2.25 -26.28 -14.56
CA GLU A 177 1.06 -26.56 -15.37
C GLU A 177 -0.01 -25.48 -15.19
N ASN A 178 -0.10 -24.88 -14.01
CA ASN A 178 -1.04 -23.81 -13.68
C ASN A 178 -0.33 -22.72 -12.88
N ILE A 179 -0.59 -21.46 -13.22
CA ILE A 179 -0.13 -20.28 -12.47
C ILE A 179 -1.30 -19.34 -12.22
N ASP A 180 -1.41 -18.86 -10.98
CA ASP A 180 -2.34 -17.79 -10.64
C ASP A 180 -1.71 -16.82 -9.64
N ILE A 181 -2.14 -15.57 -9.67
CA ILE A 181 -1.79 -14.55 -8.69
C ILE A 181 -3.02 -13.72 -8.34
N GLU A 182 -3.33 -13.64 -7.05
CA GLU A 182 -4.40 -12.80 -6.51
C GLU A 182 -3.82 -11.71 -5.62
N PHE A 183 -4.45 -10.55 -5.61
CA PHE A 183 -4.04 -9.39 -4.85
C PHE A 183 -5.17 -8.95 -3.92
N SER A 184 -4.81 -8.57 -2.70
CA SER A 184 -5.70 -7.97 -1.71
C SER A 184 -5.21 -6.57 -1.41
N TYR A 185 -6.10 -5.59 -1.52
CA TYR A 185 -5.78 -4.18 -1.37
C TYR A 185 -6.33 -3.62 -0.04
N GLU A 186 -5.54 -2.78 0.60
CA GLU A 186 -5.93 -1.93 1.72
C GLU A 186 -5.85 -0.48 1.21
N ASN A 187 -6.88 0.34 1.40
CA ASN A 187 -6.90 1.71 0.84
C ASN A 187 -6.33 2.77 1.81
N GLU A 188 -6.27 2.48 3.10
CA GLU A 188 -5.93 3.47 4.14
C GLU A 188 -5.05 2.87 5.25
N PRO A 189 -3.71 2.87 5.06
CA PRO A 189 -2.97 3.37 3.89
C PRO A 189 -3.04 2.44 2.68
N ALA A 190 -2.76 2.97 1.48
CA ALA A 190 -2.68 2.21 0.23
C ALA A 190 -1.60 1.12 0.33
N ARG A 191 -2.00 -0.12 0.61
CA ARG A 191 -1.12 -1.29 0.73
C ARG A 191 -1.73 -2.45 -0.01
N LEU A 192 -0.90 -3.46 -0.27
CA LEU A 192 -1.40 -4.73 -0.79
C LEU A 192 -0.57 -5.90 -0.34
N CYS A 193 -1.21 -7.06 -0.33
CA CYS A 193 -0.57 -8.36 -0.26
C CYS A 193 -1.03 -9.23 -1.42
N GLY A 194 -0.25 -10.24 -1.73
CA GLY A 194 -0.45 -11.09 -2.88
C GLY A 194 -0.36 -12.56 -2.50
N ALA A 195 -0.97 -13.39 -3.31
CA ALA A 195 -0.94 -14.82 -3.22
C ALA A 195 -0.59 -15.36 -4.60
N LEU A 196 0.51 -16.10 -4.71
CA LEU A 196 1.00 -16.69 -5.94
C LEU A 196 0.86 -18.21 -5.84
N TRP A 197 0.11 -18.80 -6.76
CA TRP A 197 -0.04 -20.25 -6.91
C TRP A 197 0.79 -20.71 -8.10
N LEU A 198 1.68 -21.69 -7.85
CA LEU A 198 2.48 -22.35 -8.88
C LEU A 198 2.24 -23.85 -8.78
N SER A 199 1.46 -24.40 -9.70
CA SER A 199 0.98 -25.79 -9.65
C SER A 199 0.31 -26.13 -8.30
N ASN A 200 0.98 -26.88 -7.43
CA ASN A 200 0.48 -27.25 -6.10
C ASN A 200 1.10 -26.44 -4.95
N ASN A 201 1.98 -25.49 -5.27
CA ASN A 201 2.68 -24.64 -4.32
C ASN A 201 1.97 -23.30 -4.19
N TYR A 202 2.04 -22.71 -2.99
CA TYR A 202 1.44 -21.43 -2.66
C TYR A 202 2.45 -20.54 -1.94
N PHE A 203 2.54 -19.29 -2.39
CA PHE A 203 3.46 -18.29 -1.86
C PHE A 203 2.69 -17.03 -1.50
N THR A 204 2.90 -16.51 -0.29
CA THR A 204 2.42 -15.16 0.07
C THR A 204 3.46 -14.13 -0.34
N LEU A 205 3.00 -13.05 -0.96
CA LEU A 205 3.81 -11.90 -1.30
C LEU A 205 3.46 -10.73 -0.38
N GLU A 206 4.48 -10.19 0.28
CA GLU A 206 4.39 -8.97 1.05
C GLU A 206 4.40 -7.74 0.13
N HIS A 207 3.98 -6.59 0.68
CA HIS A 207 3.83 -5.35 -0.06
C HIS A 207 5.08 -4.99 -0.90
N TYR A 208 6.25 -4.94 -0.27
CA TYR A 208 7.50 -4.58 -0.92
C TYR A 208 7.87 -5.56 -2.06
N GLN A 209 7.57 -6.86 -1.91
CA GLN A 209 7.82 -7.85 -2.96
C GLN A 209 6.95 -7.59 -4.19
N ILE A 210 5.70 -7.20 -3.99
CA ILE A 210 4.80 -6.86 -5.08
C ILE A 210 5.19 -5.52 -5.71
N MET A 211 5.67 -4.55 -4.93
CA MET A 211 6.23 -3.31 -5.47
C MET A 211 7.38 -3.57 -6.43
N HIS A 212 8.24 -4.55 -6.12
CA HIS A 212 9.27 -4.99 -7.07
C HIS A 212 8.70 -5.65 -8.34
N LEU A 213 7.60 -6.40 -8.25
CA LEU A 213 6.92 -6.95 -9.43
C LEU A 213 6.34 -5.84 -10.31
N PHE A 214 5.61 -4.90 -9.70
CA PHE A 214 5.04 -3.76 -10.41
C PHE A 214 6.13 -2.90 -11.05
N LYS A 215 7.21 -2.61 -10.33
CA LYS A 215 8.35 -1.89 -10.89
C LYS A 215 8.97 -2.65 -12.06
N LYS A 216 9.11 -3.97 -11.97
CA LYS A 216 9.65 -4.77 -13.07
C LYS A 216 8.79 -4.61 -14.32
N ILE A 217 7.47 -4.79 -14.19
CA ILE A 217 6.50 -4.61 -15.28
C ILE A 217 6.50 -3.18 -15.83
N ALA A 218 6.55 -2.16 -14.97
CA ALA A 218 6.59 -0.77 -15.40
C ALA A 218 7.93 -0.39 -16.06
N SER A 219 9.03 -1.01 -15.61
CA SER A 219 10.38 -0.70 -16.09
C SER A 219 10.75 -1.42 -17.38
N GLU A 220 10.15 -2.57 -17.68
CA GLU A 220 10.47 -3.36 -18.86
C GLU A 220 9.41 -3.19 -19.95
N ASP A 221 9.85 -3.16 -21.21
CA ASP A 221 8.92 -3.49 -22.28
C ASP A 221 8.66 -5.00 -22.18
N ALA A 222 7.42 -5.40 -21.89
CA ALA A 222 6.98 -6.80 -21.86
C ALA A 222 7.33 -7.61 -23.14
N THR A 223 7.84 -6.95 -24.17
CA THR A 223 8.09 -7.49 -25.51
C THR A 223 9.58 -7.67 -25.87
N SER A 224 10.56 -7.30 -25.04
CA SER A 224 11.95 -7.09 -25.52
C SER A 224 12.92 -8.28 -25.46
N ASN A 225 12.47 -9.54 -25.48
CA ASN A 225 13.38 -10.70 -25.61
C ASN A 225 12.73 -11.93 -26.27
N LEU A 226 12.01 -11.74 -27.38
CA LEU A 226 11.48 -12.83 -28.20
C LEU A 226 12.48 -13.36 -29.26
N ASP A 227 13.74 -12.91 -29.23
CA ASP A 227 14.76 -13.42 -30.15
C ASP A 227 15.26 -14.81 -29.71
N ASN A 228 14.63 -15.82 -30.31
CA ASN A 228 15.15 -17.18 -30.53
C ASN A 228 15.24 -18.17 -29.35
N LYS A 229 14.67 -17.88 -28.17
CA LYS A 229 14.51 -18.89 -27.11
C LYS A 229 13.04 -19.26 -26.86
N LYS A 230 12.72 -20.56 -26.95
CA LYS A 230 11.43 -21.18 -26.62
C LYS A 230 11.05 -21.12 -25.12
N VAL A 231 11.80 -20.39 -24.30
CA VAL A 231 11.62 -20.33 -22.86
C VAL A 231 11.12 -18.93 -22.51
N TYR A 232 9.85 -18.84 -22.11
CA TYR A 232 9.27 -17.62 -21.59
C TYR A 232 9.57 -17.59 -20.09
N SER A 233 10.25 -16.55 -19.60
CA SER A 233 10.58 -16.47 -18.18
C SER A 233 10.33 -15.08 -17.62
N PHE A 234 9.93 -15.05 -16.35
CA PHE A 234 9.80 -13.83 -15.57
C PHE A 234 10.79 -13.89 -14.40
N TYR A 235 11.69 -12.90 -14.38
CA TYR A 235 12.72 -12.80 -13.35
C TYR A 235 12.48 -11.56 -12.49
N CYS A 236 12.52 -11.71 -11.17
CA CYS A 236 12.63 -10.58 -10.25
C CYS A 236 13.62 -10.90 -9.13
N ASN A 237 13.86 -9.94 -8.24
CA ASN A 237 14.79 -10.12 -7.12
C ASN A 237 14.40 -11.26 -6.17
N TYR A 238 13.14 -11.70 -6.19
CA TYR A 238 12.60 -12.70 -5.26
C TYR A 238 12.45 -14.09 -5.88
N PHE A 239 12.15 -14.17 -7.17
CA PHE A 239 11.92 -15.44 -7.85
C PHE A 239 12.18 -15.35 -9.36
N ASN A 240 12.47 -16.51 -9.94
CA ASN A 240 12.49 -16.73 -11.38
C ASN A 240 11.44 -17.79 -11.73
N ILE A 241 10.54 -17.48 -12.66
CA ILE A 241 9.46 -18.37 -13.12
C ILE A 241 9.67 -18.63 -14.61
N GLU A 242 9.72 -19.90 -15.00
CA GLU A 242 9.71 -20.33 -16.39
C GLU A 242 8.32 -20.83 -16.78
N PHE A 243 7.83 -20.43 -17.95
CA PHE A 243 6.49 -20.70 -18.44
C PHE A 243 6.55 -21.64 -19.63
N LYS A 244 5.69 -22.67 -19.62
CA LYS A 244 5.57 -23.65 -20.71
C LYS A 244 5.08 -23.04 -22.02
N THR A 245 4.22 -22.03 -21.94
CA THR A 245 3.58 -21.39 -23.09
C THR A 245 3.60 -19.88 -22.96
N TYR A 246 3.55 -19.20 -24.11
CA TYR A 246 3.41 -17.74 -24.17
C TYR A 246 2.12 -17.27 -23.50
N ASP A 247 1.02 -17.99 -23.71
CA ASP A 247 -0.29 -17.63 -23.14
C ASP A 247 -0.28 -17.61 -21.60
N LEU A 248 0.45 -18.53 -20.95
CA LEU A 248 0.61 -18.53 -19.50
C LEU A 248 1.45 -17.34 -19.03
N TYR A 249 2.52 -17.02 -19.76
CA TYR A 249 3.35 -15.85 -19.51
C TYR A 249 2.54 -14.56 -19.65
N GLU A 250 1.85 -14.36 -20.78
CA GLU A 250 1.00 -13.20 -21.04
C GLU A 250 -0.09 -13.04 -20.00
N ASN A 251 -0.78 -14.13 -19.62
CA ASN A 251 -1.80 -14.08 -18.58
C ASN A 251 -1.21 -13.62 -17.24
N PHE A 252 -0.05 -14.15 -16.86
CA PHE A 252 0.64 -13.73 -15.64
C PHE A 252 1.03 -12.25 -15.67
N ILE A 253 1.66 -11.78 -16.76
CA ILE A 253 2.03 -10.38 -16.96
C ILE A 253 0.79 -9.48 -16.92
N THR A 254 -0.29 -9.88 -17.59
CA THR A 254 -1.56 -9.13 -17.64
C THR A 254 -2.19 -9.01 -16.25
N LYS A 255 -2.18 -10.09 -15.45
CA LYS A 255 -2.69 -10.05 -14.07
C LYS A 255 -1.89 -9.09 -13.19
N ILE A 256 -0.56 -9.11 -13.29
CA ILE A 256 0.29 -8.16 -12.54
C ILE A 256 0.06 -6.73 -13.03
N HIS A 257 -0.04 -6.51 -14.34
CA HIS A 257 -0.28 -5.18 -14.92
C HIS A 257 -1.63 -4.61 -14.47
N ASN A 258 -2.71 -5.40 -14.54
CA ASN A 258 -4.04 -4.96 -14.08
C ASN A 258 -4.07 -4.65 -12.58
N ALA A 259 -3.35 -5.46 -11.79
CA ALA A 259 -3.20 -5.22 -10.36
C ALA A 259 -2.40 -3.94 -10.06
N MET A 260 -1.34 -3.69 -10.83
CA MET A 260 -0.58 -2.45 -10.76
C MET A 260 -1.46 -1.25 -11.08
N CYS A 261 -2.25 -1.27 -12.16
CA CYS A 261 -3.19 -0.19 -12.49
C CYS A 261 -4.18 0.07 -11.35
N THR A 262 -4.78 -0.99 -10.79
CA THR A 262 -5.71 -0.89 -9.65
C THR A 262 -5.03 -0.26 -8.43
N TYR A 263 -3.78 -0.63 -8.15
CA TYR A 263 -3.01 -0.05 -7.06
C TYR A 263 -2.65 1.41 -7.31
N LEU A 264 -2.25 1.78 -8.53
CA LEU A 264 -1.93 3.16 -8.90
C LEU A 264 -3.15 4.08 -8.79
N GLU A 265 -4.35 3.58 -9.14
CA GLU A 265 -5.62 4.27 -8.92
C GLU A 265 -5.87 4.49 -7.42
N SER A 266 -5.70 3.44 -6.59
CA SER A 266 -5.84 3.54 -5.13
C SER A 266 -4.86 4.54 -4.52
N ILE A 267 -3.59 4.54 -4.96
CA ILE A 267 -2.62 5.57 -4.56
C ILE A 267 -3.07 6.96 -5.00
N SER A 268 -3.53 7.11 -6.24
CA SER A 268 -3.95 8.42 -6.76
C SER A 268 -5.11 8.99 -5.95
N ASP A 269 -6.10 8.17 -5.60
CA ASP A 269 -7.21 8.54 -4.72
C ASP A 269 -6.74 8.86 -3.30
N PHE A 270 -5.79 8.07 -2.78
CA PHE A 270 -5.17 8.32 -1.48
C PHE A 270 -4.41 9.65 -1.45
N GLU A 271 -3.58 9.93 -2.46
CA GLU A 271 -2.84 11.18 -2.58
C GLU A 271 -3.76 12.39 -2.74
N ALA A 272 -4.86 12.23 -3.50
CA ALA A 272 -5.91 13.24 -3.64
C ALA A 272 -6.56 13.57 -2.32
N LYS A 273 -7.00 12.53 -1.60
CA LYS A 273 -7.75 12.65 -0.36
C LYS A 273 -6.95 13.34 0.73
N TYR A 274 -5.65 13.04 0.84
CA TYR A 274 -4.78 13.59 1.88
C TYR A 274 -3.92 14.76 1.39
N GLU A 275 -4.05 15.16 0.12
CA GLU A 275 -3.30 16.24 -0.55
C GLU A 275 -1.77 16.08 -0.42
N ILE A 276 -1.24 14.89 -0.69
CA ILE A 276 0.18 14.52 -0.45
C ILE A 276 1.03 14.26 -1.70
N TYR A 277 0.52 14.59 -2.89
CA TYR A 277 1.21 14.38 -4.18
C TYR A 277 2.69 14.78 -4.15
N SER A 278 2.98 15.94 -3.57
CA SER A 278 4.32 16.53 -3.57
C SER A 278 5.15 16.25 -2.31
N ARG A 279 4.75 15.28 -1.48
CA ARG A 279 5.41 14.94 -0.21
C ARG A 279 5.72 13.47 -0.14
N TYR A 280 6.90 13.12 0.36
CA TYR A 280 7.29 11.74 0.61
C TYR A 280 6.95 11.33 2.04
N PRO A 281 6.46 10.11 2.27
CA PRO A 281 6.32 9.58 3.61
C PRO A 281 7.71 9.41 4.25
N MET A 282 7.85 9.78 5.52
CA MET A 282 9.07 9.58 6.30
C MET A 282 9.32 8.10 6.61
N ASN A 283 8.25 7.30 6.66
CA ASN A 283 8.28 5.89 6.99
C ASN A 283 6.98 5.18 6.58
N ASN A 284 6.95 3.86 6.79
CA ASN A 284 5.86 2.98 6.40
C ASN A 284 4.56 3.23 7.19
N ASN A 285 4.59 4.08 8.24
CA ASN A 285 3.38 4.49 8.96
C ASN A 285 2.70 5.71 8.31
N TYR A 286 3.15 6.13 7.12
CA TYR A 286 2.57 7.25 6.36
C TYR A 286 2.59 8.54 7.18
N GLU A 287 3.75 8.79 7.78
CA GLU A 287 4.07 10.01 8.52
C GLU A 287 4.68 11.02 7.54
N PHE A 288 4.14 12.24 7.48
CA PHE A 288 4.56 13.25 6.50
C PHE A 288 5.19 14.44 7.21
N LYS A 289 6.45 14.70 6.88
CA LYS A 289 7.21 15.85 7.35
C LYS A 289 6.62 17.15 6.82
N LEU A 290 6.54 18.13 7.71
CA LEU A 290 6.07 19.48 7.42
C LEU A 290 7.20 20.51 7.50
N ALA A 291 8.05 20.38 8.52
CA ALA A 291 9.13 21.32 8.81
C ALA A 291 10.21 20.70 9.70
N THR A 292 11.35 21.37 9.81
CA THR A 292 12.43 21.10 10.75
C THR A 292 12.68 22.36 11.59
N VAL A 293 12.94 22.18 12.89
CA VAL A 293 13.17 23.28 13.83
C VAL A 293 14.10 22.86 14.98
N ASP A 294 14.83 23.79 15.60
CA ASP A 294 15.56 23.50 16.84
C ASP A 294 14.61 22.99 17.94
N LYS A 295 15.05 21.98 18.70
CA LYS A 295 14.28 21.35 19.77
C LYS A 295 13.77 22.33 20.82
N ASN A 296 14.55 23.34 21.21
CA ASN A 296 14.11 24.31 22.22
C ASN A 296 12.96 25.16 21.69
N ILE A 297 13.03 25.54 20.40
CA ILE A 297 11.96 26.26 19.72
C ILE A 297 10.70 25.38 19.63
N TRP A 298 10.82 24.09 19.31
CA TRP A 298 9.68 23.17 19.35
C TRP A 298 9.01 23.12 20.73
N ILE A 299 9.81 22.98 21.80
CA ILE A 299 9.30 23.01 23.19
C ILE A 299 8.59 24.34 23.49
N GLU A 300 9.12 25.46 23.03
CA GLU A 300 8.49 26.76 23.19
C GLU A 300 7.17 26.88 22.40
N MET A 301 7.11 26.31 21.20
CA MET A 301 5.88 26.26 20.40
C MET A 301 4.81 25.43 21.10
N LEU A 302 5.16 24.29 21.70
CA LEU A 302 4.24 23.48 22.51
C LEU A 302 3.71 24.27 23.71
N ARG A 303 4.59 24.92 24.47
CA ARG A 303 4.20 25.78 25.60
C ARG A 303 3.32 26.95 25.17
N PHE A 304 3.62 27.53 24.01
CA PHE A 304 2.82 28.60 23.44
C PHE A 304 1.44 28.12 23.04
N ALA A 305 1.33 27.01 22.31
CA ALA A 305 0.04 26.37 21.97
C ALA A 305 -0.78 26.05 23.23
N ASN A 306 -0.14 25.51 24.28
CA ASN A 306 -0.79 25.22 25.56
C ASN A 306 -1.31 26.48 26.29
N SER A 307 -0.74 27.66 26.03
CA SER A 307 -1.27 28.92 26.57
C SER A 307 -2.56 29.37 25.86
N PHE A 308 -2.87 28.79 24.71
CA PHE A 308 -4.13 28.93 24.00
C PHE A 308 -4.96 27.63 24.06
N ASP A 309 -4.93 26.94 25.20
CA ASP A 309 -5.85 25.84 25.44
C ASP A 309 -7.31 26.29 25.23
N TRP A 310 -8.12 25.45 24.59
CA TRP A 310 -9.53 25.71 24.31
C TRP A 310 -10.36 26.00 25.58
N ASP A 311 -10.00 25.43 26.73
CA ASP A 311 -10.66 25.65 28.02
C ASP A 311 -10.29 27.00 28.65
N ASN A 312 -9.19 27.63 28.22
CA ASN A 312 -8.59 28.78 28.89
C ASN A 312 -8.89 30.14 28.23
N GLY A 313 -9.72 30.19 27.19
CA GLY A 313 -10.02 31.46 26.53
C GLY A 313 -11.09 31.38 25.44
N LYS A 314 -11.36 32.53 24.82
CA LYS A 314 -12.41 32.69 23.79
C LYS A 314 -11.89 33.32 22.50
N SER A 315 -10.57 33.38 22.31
CA SER A 315 -9.98 33.89 21.08
C SER A 315 -10.07 32.85 19.96
N GLU A 316 -9.90 33.27 18.72
CA GLU A 316 -9.79 32.37 17.57
C GLU A 316 -8.60 31.39 17.67
N TRP A 317 -7.64 31.65 18.56
CA TRP A 317 -6.47 30.82 18.80
C TRP A 317 -6.67 29.79 19.91
N ASN A 318 -7.76 29.87 20.68
CA ASN A 318 -8.11 28.90 21.72
C ASN A 318 -8.66 27.61 21.10
N ILE A 319 -7.82 26.94 20.31
CA ILE A 319 -8.11 25.74 19.52
C ILE A 319 -7.12 24.60 19.81
N PHE A 320 -6.41 24.68 20.92
CA PHE A 320 -5.45 23.65 21.30
C PHE A 320 -5.98 22.84 22.47
N GLN A 321 -5.82 21.52 22.43
CA GLN A 321 -5.93 20.72 23.65
C GLN A 321 -4.55 20.59 24.27
N ARG A 322 -4.39 21.01 25.53
CA ARG A 322 -3.08 20.99 26.18
C ARG A 322 -2.44 19.61 26.15
N ASN A 323 -1.21 19.58 25.66
CA ASN A 323 -0.37 18.40 25.62
C ASN A 323 1.11 18.82 25.61
N ASP A 324 1.96 18.13 26.38
CA ASP A 324 3.38 18.49 26.50
C ASP A 324 4.29 17.76 25.49
N TYR A 325 3.74 16.87 24.67
CA TYR A 325 4.48 16.02 23.73
C TYR A 325 4.18 16.33 22.26
N TYR A 326 2.95 16.74 21.96
CA TYR A 326 2.48 17.06 20.61
C TYR A 326 1.53 18.25 20.63
N MET A 327 1.30 18.87 19.48
CA MET A 327 0.34 19.96 19.35
C MET A 327 -0.97 19.40 18.81
N HIS A 328 -2.00 19.37 19.65
CA HIS A 328 -3.32 18.89 19.27
C HIS A 328 -4.23 20.07 18.95
N ILE A 329 -4.64 20.20 17.67
CA ILE A 329 -5.54 21.25 17.22
C ILE A 329 -6.97 20.71 17.16
N PHE A 330 -7.81 21.21 18.05
CA PHE A 330 -9.15 20.71 18.34
C PHE A 330 -10.10 21.86 18.67
N SER A 331 -11.27 21.87 18.03
CA SER A 331 -12.37 22.76 18.38
C SER A 331 -13.46 21.97 19.11
N PRO A 332 -13.76 22.27 20.38
CA PRO A 332 -14.85 21.63 21.11
C PRO A 332 -16.22 22.09 20.60
N GLY A 333 -17.28 21.32 20.93
CA GLY A 333 -18.68 21.69 20.62
C GLY A 333 -19.12 23.04 21.18
N ILE A 334 -18.49 23.51 22.26
CA ILE A 334 -18.80 24.77 22.97
C ILE A 334 -17.80 25.87 22.58
N SER A 335 -17.07 25.70 21.47
CA SER A 335 -16.07 26.67 21.02
C SER A 335 -16.72 27.99 20.61
N TYR A 336 -16.09 29.12 21.00
CA TYR A 336 -16.43 30.45 20.48
C TYR A 336 -15.76 30.73 19.12
N ASN A 337 -15.01 29.77 18.59
CA ASN A 337 -14.35 29.88 17.30
C ASN A 337 -15.38 29.75 16.16
N THR A 338 -15.48 30.78 15.31
CA THR A 338 -16.37 30.80 14.14
C THR A 338 -15.67 30.36 12.85
N LYS A 339 -14.34 30.22 12.88
CA LYS A 339 -13.50 29.82 11.75
C LYS A 339 -13.56 28.30 11.52
N TYR A 340 -13.66 27.52 12.59
CA TYR A 340 -13.62 26.07 12.54
C TYR A 340 -14.86 25.43 13.18
N ASP A 341 -15.29 24.31 12.63
CA ASP A 341 -16.40 23.51 13.16
C ASP A 341 -15.91 22.62 14.31
N PRO A 342 -16.78 22.17 15.22
CA PRO A 342 -16.38 21.28 16.30
C PRO A 342 -15.87 19.91 15.82
N CYS A 343 -14.57 19.68 15.91
CA CYS A 343 -13.92 18.39 15.71
C CYS A 343 -12.42 18.46 16.04
N GLU A 344 -11.75 17.31 15.91
CA GLU A 344 -10.29 17.26 15.78
C GLU A 344 -9.88 17.69 14.36
N HIS A 345 -9.01 18.70 14.30
CA HIS A 345 -8.52 19.26 13.04
C HIS A 345 -7.27 18.53 12.58
N THR A 346 -6.25 18.45 13.45
CA THR A 346 -4.98 17.77 13.17
C THR A 346 -4.14 17.62 14.44
N ILE A 347 -3.13 16.76 14.39
CA ILE A 347 -2.12 16.60 15.44
C ILE A 347 -0.73 16.74 14.82
N LEU A 348 0.09 17.62 15.38
CA LEU A 348 1.50 17.79 15.00
C LEU A 348 2.41 17.11 16.01
N TYR A 349 3.26 16.22 15.52
CA TYR A 349 4.27 15.53 16.32
C TYR A 349 5.65 16.09 16.05
N GLY A 350 6.56 15.93 17.01
CA GLY A 350 7.99 16.17 16.82
C GLY A 350 8.78 14.89 17.03
N ILE A 351 9.70 14.57 16.13
CA ILE A 351 10.70 13.53 16.31
C ILE A 351 12.10 14.13 16.17
N ASN A 352 13.05 13.71 17.01
CA ASN A 352 14.43 14.15 16.85
C ASN A 352 14.93 13.67 15.49
N LYS A 353 15.63 14.55 14.77
CA LYS A 353 16.31 14.17 13.54
C LYS A 353 17.36 13.09 13.85
N GLU A 354 17.43 12.05 13.02
CA GLU A 354 18.34 10.90 13.24
C GLU A 354 19.84 11.24 13.12
N ASP A 355 20.18 12.50 12.78
CA ASP A 355 21.55 12.96 12.72
C ASP A 355 22.10 13.23 14.13
N PHE A 356 23.08 12.42 14.55
CA PHE A 356 23.72 12.45 15.88
C PHE A 356 24.27 13.82 16.28
N HIS A 357 24.46 14.75 15.34
CA HIS A 357 24.99 16.09 15.60
C HIS A 357 23.94 17.21 15.55
N SER A 358 22.70 16.89 15.22
CA SER A 358 21.62 17.86 15.12
C SER A 358 20.74 17.86 16.38
N ASN A 359 20.48 19.04 16.93
CA ASN A 359 19.46 19.24 17.97
C ASN A 359 18.08 19.58 17.34
N ASP A 360 17.89 19.25 16.06
CA ASP A 360 16.68 19.58 15.34
C ASP A 360 15.60 18.51 15.53
N VAL A 361 14.36 18.96 15.44
CA VAL A 361 13.14 18.18 15.49
C VAL A 361 12.45 18.31 14.14
N ASP A 362 12.14 17.17 13.54
CA ASP A 362 11.25 17.09 12.39
C ASP A 362 9.81 17.08 12.88
N ILE A 363 9.04 18.07 12.44
CA ILE A 363 7.62 18.21 12.72
C ILE A 363 6.85 17.50 11.62
N TYR A 364 5.93 16.61 12.01
CA TYR A 364 5.21 15.76 11.07
C TYR A 364 3.76 15.50 11.51
N VAL A 365 2.97 14.97 10.57
CA VAL A 365 1.59 14.51 10.77
C VAL A 365 1.46 13.05 10.38
N LYS A 366 0.50 12.32 10.98
CA LYS A 366 0.23 10.92 10.65
C LYS A 366 -1.08 10.80 9.89
N VAL A 367 -1.07 10.12 8.75
CA VAL A 367 -2.33 9.87 8.00
C VAL A 367 -3.31 9.04 8.83
N LYS A 368 -2.83 8.13 9.68
CA LYS A 368 -3.68 7.31 10.55
C LYS A 368 -4.59 8.13 11.47
N ASP A 369 -4.09 9.26 11.99
CA ASP A 369 -4.89 10.13 12.87
C ASP A 369 -5.96 10.85 12.05
N ILE A 370 -5.59 11.34 10.85
CA ILE A 370 -6.54 11.92 9.88
C ILE A 370 -7.61 10.89 9.50
N VAL A 371 -7.24 9.64 9.21
CA VAL A 371 -8.17 8.54 8.90
C VAL A 371 -9.15 8.34 10.04
N TYR A 372 -8.65 8.15 11.27
CA TYR A 372 -9.48 7.91 12.44
C TYR A 372 -10.53 9.01 12.64
N ASN A 373 -10.11 10.28 12.52
CA ASN A 373 -10.99 11.43 12.65
C ASN A 373 -11.93 11.59 11.45
N SER A 374 -11.46 11.22 10.26
CA SER A 374 -12.24 11.39 9.04
C SER A 374 -13.42 10.40 8.92
N LYS A 375 -13.42 9.33 9.71
CA LYS A 375 -14.55 8.39 9.80
C LYS A 375 -15.79 9.06 10.40
N THR A 376 -15.61 10.06 11.24
CA THR A 376 -16.69 10.83 11.85
C THR A 376 -16.84 12.23 11.22
N ASN A 377 -15.80 12.74 10.55
CA ASN A 377 -15.76 14.08 9.97
C ASN A 377 -15.23 14.10 8.53
N LYS A 378 -15.81 14.91 7.65
CA LYS A 378 -15.23 15.09 6.30
C LYS A 378 -13.89 15.83 6.40
N ILE A 379 -12.90 15.45 5.57
CA ILE A 379 -11.71 16.27 5.35
C ILE A 379 -12.15 17.60 4.70
N ASP A 380 -11.96 18.71 5.42
CA ASP A 380 -12.43 20.04 5.04
C ASP A 380 -11.66 21.12 5.82
N LYS A 381 -11.53 22.32 5.23
CA LYS A 381 -10.84 23.45 5.85
C LYS A 381 -11.39 23.86 7.22
N ARG A 382 -12.69 23.64 7.47
CA ARG A 382 -13.34 23.92 8.74
C ARG A 382 -13.35 22.72 9.70
N LYS A 383 -13.09 21.50 9.20
CA LYS A 383 -13.16 20.24 9.96
C LYS A 383 -11.79 19.58 10.05
N THR A 384 -11.70 18.26 9.86
CA THR A 384 -10.44 17.52 9.85
C THR A 384 -9.60 17.96 8.64
N TRP A 385 -8.32 18.25 8.86
CA TRP A 385 -7.43 18.76 7.82
C TRP A 385 -6.66 17.63 7.14
N SER A 386 -6.42 17.83 5.84
CA SER A 386 -5.44 17.05 5.08
C SER A 386 -4.01 17.36 5.55
N VAL A 387 -3.03 16.65 5.01
CA VAL A 387 -1.61 16.93 5.28
C VAL A 387 -1.24 18.32 4.75
N ASP A 388 -1.65 18.67 3.54
CA ASP A 388 -1.31 19.98 2.95
C ASP A 388 -2.10 21.14 3.56
N MET A 389 -3.36 20.94 3.97
CA MET A 389 -4.08 21.94 4.77
C MET A 389 -3.37 22.20 6.10
N THR A 390 -2.92 21.14 6.78
CA THR A 390 -2.16 21.25 8.01
C THR A 390 -0.85 22.01 7.78
N TYR A 391 -0.09 21.65 6.74
CA TYR A 391 1.13 22.35 6.35
C TYR A 391 0.88 23.85 6.08
N LYS A 392 -0.13 24.17 5.27
CA LYS A 392 -0.47 25.55 4.90
C LYS A 392 -0.86 26.37 6.13
N TRP A 393 -1.70 25.81 7.00
CA TRP A 393 -2.09 26.45 8.25
C TRP A 393 -0.88 26.69 9.16
N PHE A 394 -0.06 25.65 9.36
CA PHE A 394 1.12 25.71 10.21
C PHE A 394 2.12 26.77 9.71
N LYS A 395 2.41 26.79 8.41
CA LYS A 395 3.33 27.74 7.76
C LYS A 395 2.80 29.17 7.69
N LYS A 396 1.53 29.36 7.32
CA LYS A 396 0.98 30.70 7.00
C LYS A 396 0.29 31.37 8.18
N GLU A 397 -0.12 30.59 9.19
CA GLU A 397 -0.87 31.12 10.33
C GLU A 397 -0.11 30.92 11.64
N PHE A 398 0.08 29.67 12.08
CA PHE A 398 0.60 29.38 13.41
C PHE A 398 2.01 29.91 13.62
N VAL A 399 2.94 29.61 12.70
CA VAL A 399 4.34 30.04 12.84
C VAL A 399 4.49 31.56 12.83
N PRO A 400 3.88 32.32 11.90
CA PRO A 400 3.88 33.78 11.97
C PRO A 400 3.28 34.33 13.28
N PHE A 401 2.22 33.70 13.81
CA PHE A 401 1.61 34.09 15.07
C PHE A 401 2.54 33.83 16.26
N PHE A 402 3.16 32.66 16.33
CA PHE A 402 4.18 32.30 17.32
C PHE A 402 5.37 33.27 17.29
N CYS A 403 5.99 33.45 16.11
CA CYS A 403 7.16 34.31 15.95
C CYS A 403 6.88 35.75 16.36
N LYS A 404 5.71 36.29 15.99
CA LYS A 404 5.30 37.66 16.39
C LYS A 404 5.19 37.81 17.91
N ASN A 405 4.59 36.85 18.60
CA ASN A 405 4.38 36.92 20.04
C ASN A 405 5.67 36.65 20.84
N LYS A 406 6.53 35.77 20.35
CA LYS A 406 7.81 35.43 21.00
C LYS A 406 8.99 36.29 20.54
N LYS A 407 8.78 37.18 19.56
CA LYS A 407 9.80 38.04 18.95
C LYS A 407 10.93 37.26 18.27
N TYR A 408 10.60 36.12 17.68
CA TYR A 408 11.52 35.37 16.83
C TYR A 408 11.52 35.88 15.38
N SER A 409 12.62 35.65 14.66
CA SER A 409 12.62 35.74 13.19
C SER A 409 11.67 34.68 12.61
N LYS A 410 11.20 34.87 11.38
CA LYS A 410 10.38 33.85 10.67
C LYS A 410 11.22 32.68 10.15
N ASP A 411 12.53 32.89 10.01
CA ASP A 411 13.46 31.93 9.39
C ASP A 411 13.98 30.87 10.38
N ILE A 412 13.44 30.83 11.61
CA ILE A 412 13.83 29.85 12.64
C ILE A 412 13.26 28.45 12.38
N ILE A 413 12.31 28.33 11.44
CA ILE A 413 11.69 27.06 11.04
C ILE A 413 11.97 26.85 9.56
N TYR A 414 12.58 25.72 9.25
CA TYR A 414 12.82 25.31 7.88
C TYR A 414 11.62 24.49 7.39
N PHE A 415 10.84 25.05 6.48
CA PHE A 415 9.74 24.32 5.86
C PHE A 415 10.24 23.53 4.67
N GLU A 416 9.83 22.27 4.61
CA GLU A 416 10.01 21.46 3.42
C GLU A 416 8.91 21.86 2.43
N ASP A 417 9.24 22.85 1.60
CA ASP A 417 8.45 23.17 0.42
C ASP A 417 8.37 21.94 -0.47
N SER A 418 7.22 21.75 -1.11
CA SER A 418 6.92 20.61 -1.98
C SER A 418 8.15 20.19 -2.80
N TYR A 419 8.51 18.91 -2.77
CA TYR A 419 9.65 18.32 -3.48
C TYR A 419 9.45 18.29 -5.01
N ILE A 420 8.62 19.18 -5.56
CA ILE A 420 8.53 19.42 -6.98
C ILE A 420 9.90 19.99 -7.35
N GLN A 421 10.77 19.11 -7.83
CA GLN A 421 12.04 19.51 -8.40
C GLN A 421 11.75 20.65 -9.37
N LYS A 422 12.44 21.79 -9.18
CA LYS A 422 12.40 22.91 -10.13
C LYS A 422 12.95 22.54 -11.51
N GLU A 423 13.46 21.32 -11.65
CA GLU A 423 13.98 20.77 -12.89
C GLU A 423 12.85 20.51 -13.88
N ASP A 424 13.11 20.85 -15.14
CA ASP A 424 12.19 20.57 -16.22
C ASP A 424 12.04 19.06 -16.46
N ILE A 425 10.96 18.67 -17.13
CA ILE A 425 10.64 17.27 -17.34
C ILE A 425 11.72 16.48 -18.09
N PHE A 426 12.49 17.14 -18.97
CA PHE A 426 13.57 16.49 -19.70
C PHE A 426 14.78 16.24 -18.82
N SER A 427 15.09 17.15 -17.88
CA SER A 427 16.10 16.92 -16.85
C SER A 427 15.74 15.76 -15.93
N GLN A 428 14.48 15.70 -15.48
CA GLN A 428 13.98 14.58 -14.68
C GLN A 428 14.07 13.25 -15.44
N ALA A 429 13.60 13.22 -16.69
CA ALA A 429 13.70 12.04 -17.55
C ALA A 429 15.16 11.64 -17.79
N GLN A 430 16.05 12.61 -18.05
CA GLN A 430 17.48 12.37 -18.26
C GLN A 430 18.09 11.66 -17.05
N MET A 431 17.88 12.19 -15.84
CA MET A 431 18.38 11.55 -14.62
C MET A 431 17.81 10.13 -14.43
N PHE A 432 16.51 9.96 -14.70
CA PHE A 432 15.82 8.69 -14.55
C PHE A 432 16.37 7.60 -15.49
N TYR A 433 16.48 7.91 -16.79
CA TYR A 433 16.95 6.96 -17.79
C TYR A 433 18.47 6.75 -17.76
N MET A 434 19.25 7.76 -17.37
CA MET A 434 20.69 7.61 -17.10
C MET A 434 20.97 6.57 -16.01
N SER A 435 20.10 6.46 -15.00
CA SER A 435 20.20 5.44 -13.94
C SER A 435 19.65 4.07 -14.35
N ASN A 436 19.28 3.86 -15.63
CA ASN A 436 18.68 2.62 -16.15
C ASN A 436 17.48 2.12 -15.32
N ARG A 437 16.66 3.06 -14.81
CA ARG A 437 15.49 2.71 -14.00
C ARG A 437 14.33 2.15 -14.82
N ALA A 438 14.35 2.38 -16.13
CA ALA A 438 13.46 1.73 -17.09
C ALA A 438 14.10 1.57 -18.48
N GLY A 439 13.61 0.59 -19.23
CA GLY A 439 13.89 0.37 -20.63
C GLY A 439 13.17 1.39 -21.52
N VAL A 440 13.79 1.63 -22.69
CA VAL A 440 13.29 2.52 -23.72
C VAL A 440 13.10 1.71 -24.99
N ASN A 441 11.89 1.72 -25.57
CA ASN A 441 11.66 1.02 -26.83
C ASN A 441 12.12 1.85 -28.04
N LYS A 442 12.20 1.19 -29.20
CA LYS A 442 12.65 1.81 -30.45
C LYS A 442 11.72 2.94 -30.91
N ASN A 443 10.43 2.90 -30.56
CA ASN A 443 9.50 3.97 -30.90
C ASN A 443 9.73 5.22 -30.03
N GLU A 444 9.94 5.04 -28.74
CA GLU A 444 10.33 6.10 -27.80
C GLU A 444 11.66 6.76 -28.20
N LEU A 445 12.65 5.99 -28.66
CA LEU A 445 13.89 6.56 -29.22
C LEU A 445 13.64 7.42 -30.47
N LYS A 446 12.75 7.00 -31.36
CA LYS A 446 12.36 7.80 -32.54
C LYS A 446 11.67 9.09 -32.13
N GLN A 447 10.78 9.04 -31.14
CA GLN A 447 10.11 10.23 -30.59
C GLN A 447 11.12 11.20 -29.98
N LEU A 448 12.09 10.72 -29.20
CA LEU A 448 13.17 11.54 -28.65
C LEU A 448 14.00 12.21 -29.74
N ARG A 449 14.34 11.47 -30.79
CA ARG A 449 15.03 12.05 -31.96
C ARG A 449 14.20 13.13 -32.63
N GLU A 450 12.91 12.90 -32.86
CA GLU A 450 12.00 13.89 -33.46
C GLU A 450 11.89 15.16 -32.61
N VAL A 451 11.85 15.02 -31.29
CA VAL A 451 11.90 16.14 -30.34
C VAL A 451 13.20 16.92 -30.48
N LEU A 452 14.35 16.24 -30.58
CA LEU A 452 15.64 16.92 -30.77
C LEU A 452 15.70 17.67 -32.11
N ILE A 453 15.20 17.06 -33.20
CA ILE A 453 15.11 17.71 -34.52
C ILE A 453 14.24 18.97 -34.43
N PHE A 454 13.11 18.90 -33.71
CA PHE A 454 12.27 20.07 -33.50
C PHE A 454 13.02 21.20 -32.78
N CYS A 455 13.75 20.88 -31.70
CA CYS A 455 14.56 21.87 -30.98
C CYS A 455 15.61 22.53 -31.87
N LEU A 456 16.31 21.74 -32.69
CA LEU A 456 17.32 22.24 -33.63
C LEU A 456 16.71 23.20 -34.67
N ASN A 457 15.52 22.90 -35.19
CA ASN A 457 14.80 23.76 -36.14
C ASN A 457 14.35 25.11 -35.55
N LYS A 458 14.26 25.23 -34.21
CA LYS A 458 13.87 26.49 -33.54
C LYS A 458 15.06 27.42 -33.28
N ARG A 459 16.29 26.89 -33.35
CA ARG A 459 17.50 27.61 -32.99
C ARG A 459 17.91 28.60 -34.09
N SER A 460 18.46 29.75 -33.67
CA SER A 460 19.00 30.77 -34.58
C SER A 460 20.54 30.79 -34.73
N SER A 461 21.32 30.04 -33.92
CA SER A 461 22.76 29.73 -34.19
C SER A 461 23.48 28.94 -33.07
N GLY A 462 24.19 27.87 -33.43
CA GLY A 462 25.62 27.59 -33.14
C GLY A 462 26.14 27.15 -31.74
N GLY A 463 25.65 27.73 -30.65
CA GLY A 463 26.31 27.68 -29.33
C GLY A 463 26.60 26.28 -28.72
N ASP A 464 25.75 25.28 -28.99
CA ASP A 464 25.81 23.95 -28.37
C ASP A 464 26.05 22.82 -29.38
N LEU A 465 26.36 23.14 -30.64
CA LEU A 465 26.59 22.16 -31.70
C LEU A 465 27.67 21.14 -31.32
N GLY A 466 28.80 21.61 -30.80
CA GLY A 466 29.90 20.73 -30.38
C GLY A 466 29.51 19.79 -29.25
N TYR A 467 28.64 20.23 -28.34
CA TYR A 467 28.09 19.39 -27.28
C TYR A 467 27.20 18.28 -27.86
N ILE A 468 26.27 18.65 -28.75
CA ILE A 468 25.33 17.71 -29.38
C ILE A 468 26.08 16.66 -30.22
N ILE A 469 27.04 17.09 -31.05
CA ILE A 469 27.87 16.19 -31.87
C ILE A 469 28.62 15.18 -30.99
N ASN A 470 29.24 15.66 -29.90
CA ASN A 470 29.98 14.80 -28.98
C ASN A 470 29.07 13.80 -28.28
N LYS A 471 27.93 14.26 -27.73
CA LYS A 471 26.99 13.40 -27.00
C LYS A 471 26.35 12.34 -27.86
N LEU A 472 26.02 12.65 -29.10
CA LEU A 472 25.47 11.66 -30.03
C LEU A 472 26.53 10.77 -30.70
N GLY A 473 27.81 10.97 -30.38
CA GLY A 473 28.92 10.19 -30.94
C GLY A 473 29.08 10.37 -32.45
N ILE A 474 28.69 11.53 -33.00
CA ILE A 474 28.77 11.84 -34.43
C ILE A 474 30.24 12.06 -34.79
N ARG A 475 30.74 11.33 -35.79
CA ARG A 475 32.15 11.40 -36.23
C ARG A 475 32.35 12.27 -37.46
N GLU A 476 31.25 12.58 -38.14
CA GLU A 476 31.18 13.51 -39.26
C GLU A 476 31.53 14.92 -38.80
N ASN A 477 32.22 15.66 -39.67
CA ASN A 477 32.55 17.07 -39.43
C ASN A 477 31.35 17.96 -39.78
N LEU A 478 30.28 17.85 -38.98
CA LEU A 478 29.08 18.67 -39.10
C LEU A 478 29.32 20.04 -38.45
N LYS A 479 28.91 21.11 -39.10
CA LYS A 479 29.19 22.51 -38.71
C LYS A 479 27.92 23.35 -38.51
N THR A 480 26.77 22.86 -38.96
CA THR A 480 25.49 23.59 -38.93
C THR A 480 24.38 22.75 -38.29
N ASP A 481 23.35 23.41 -37.78
CA ASP A 481 22.16 22.73 -37.24
C ASP A 481 21.48 21.88 -38.34
N ASP A 482 21.41 22.37 -39.58
CA ASP A 482 20.84 21.66 -40.73
C ASP A 482 21.60 20.36 -41.07
N GLU A 483 22.93 20.38 -41.02
CA GLU A 483 23.75 19.18 -41.23
C GLU A 483 23.51 18.14 -40.14
N ILE A 484 23.29 18.56 -38.88
CA ILE A 484 22.91 17.65 -37.79
C ILE A 484 21.50 17.09 -38.03
N ILE A 485 20.53 17.91 -38.40
CA ILE A 485 19.17 17.47 -38.69
C ILE A 485 19.19 16.41 -39.80
N GLN A 486 19.88 16.67 -40.92
CA GLN A 486 20.03 15.72 -42.02
C GLN A 486 20.69 14.40 -41.56
N TYR A 487 21.68 14.49 -40.67
CA TYR A 487 22.29 13.29 -40.09
C TYR A 487 21.32 12.50 -39.21
N LEU A 488 20.53 13.16 -38.35
CA LEU A 488 19.52 12.50 -37.50
C LEU A 488 18.42 11.82 -38.32
N GLU A 489 18.06 12.41 -39.46
CA GLU A 489 17.09 11.85 -40.40
C GLU A 489 17.66 10.72 -41.28
N SER A 490 18.98 10.58 -41.33
CA SER A 490 19.65 9.61 -42.20
C SER A 490 19.38 8.14 -41.81
N ASP A 491 19.45 7.26 -42.81
CA ASP A 491 19.41 5.81 -42.61
C ASP A 491 20.53 5.32 -41.68
N LYS A 492 21.66 6.03 -41.66
CA LYS A 492 22.79 5.70 -40.78
C LYS A 492 22.42 5.87 -39.31
N PHE A 493 21.80 6.99 -38.95
CA PHE A 493 21.37 7.21 -37.56
C PHE A 493 20.19 6.31 -37.20
N ASN A 494 19.23 6.12 -38.12
CA ASN A 494 18.15 5.15 -37.94
C ASN A 494 18.69 3.74 -37.65
N LYS A 495 19.67 3.28 -38.42
CA LYS A 495 20.31 1.98 -38.20
C LYS A 495 20.94 1.89 -36.81
N ASN A 496 21.64 2.93 -36.37
CA ASN A 496 22.20 3.00 -35.02
C ASN A 496 21.10 2.88 -33.93
N LEU A 497 19.99 3.62 -34.07
CA LEU A 497 18.86 3.51 -33.15
C LEU A 497 18.24 2.10 -33.13
N MET A 498 18.16 1.44 -34.27
CA MET A 498 17.47 0.15 -34.42
C MET A 498 18.34 -1.05 -34.04
N GLU A 499 19.66 -0.93 -34.15
CA GLU A 499 20.65 -2.00 -33.85
C GLU A 499 21.27 -1.88 -32.45
N SER A 500 21.02 -0.79 -31.73
CA SER A 500 21.52 -0.64 -30.36
C SER A 500 20.87 -1.63 -29.40
N ASN A 501 21.70 -2.26 -28.57
CA ASN A 501 21.27 -3.06 -27.43
C ASN A 501 21.13 -2.25 -26.13
N TYR A 502 21.49 -0.95 -26.17
CA TYR A 502 21.57 -0.07 -24.99
C TYR A 502 20.68 1.17 -25.17
N ASN A 503 19.38 0.94 -25.34
CA ASN A 503 18.43 2.01 -25.66
C ASN A 503 18.39 3.11 -24.59
N SER A 504 18.47 2.79 -23.29
CA SER A 504 18.45 3.80 -22.21
C SER A 504 19.67 4.72 -22.25
N SER A 505 20.84 4.22 -22.69
CA SER A 505 22.04 5.06 -22.88
C SER A 505 21.84 6.06 -24.02
N ILE A 506 21.27 5.61 -25.14
CA ILE A 506 20.96 6.49 -26.27
C ILE A 506 19.89 7.51 -25.87
N ALA A 507 18.89 7.09 -25.10
CA ALA A 507 17.86 7.99 -24.59
C ALA A 507 18.47 9.07 -23.69
N ASP A 508 19.38 8.72 -22.76
CA ASP A 508 20.14 9.68 -21.95
C ASP A 508 20.89 10.68 -22.85
N ASP A 509 21.64 10.20 -23.85
CA ASP A 509 22.40 11.08 -24.74
C ASP A 509 21.49 12.05 -25.52
N ILE A 510 20.36 11.57 -26.05
CA ILE A 510 19.38 12.44 -26.73
C ILE A 510 18.73 13.42 -25.74
N LEU A 511 18.35 12.97 -24.55
CA LEU A 511 17.74 13.82 -23.52
C LEU A 511 18.71 14.92 -23.05
N ARG A 512 20.01 14.63 -22.92
CA ARG A 512 21.05 15.64 -22.65
C ARG A 512 21.13 16.69 -23.75
N CYS A 513 21.02 16.28 -25.02
CA CYS A 513 20.97 17.21 -26.15
C CYS A 513 19.70 18.07 -26.09
N ILE A 514 18.54 17.49 -25.80
CA ILE A 514 17.28 18.24 -25.65
C ILE A 514 17.38 19.23 -24.48
N ARG A 515 18.01 18.84 -23.37
CA ARG A 515 18.18 19.70 -22.19
C ARG A 515 18.91 21.00 -22.50
N SER A 516 19.84 21.00 -23.46
CA SER A 516 20.51 22.22 -23.94
C SER A 516 19.56 23.27 -24.53
N PHE A 517 18.28 22.94 -24.70
CA PHE A 517 17.20 23.83 -25.13
C PHE A 517 16.14 24.09 -24.06
N THR A 518 16.09 23.31 -22.98
CA THR A 518 15.01 23.37 -21.98
C THR A 518 15.47 23.86 -20.62
N ASP A 519 16.75 23.70 -20.27
CA ASP A 519 17.28 24.14 -18.99
C ASP A 519 17.43 25.67 -18.90
N ASP A 520 17.56 26.16 -17.66
CA ASP A 520 17.73 27.59 -17.37
C ASP A 520 19.12 28.13 -17.79
N PHE A 521 20.05 27.25 -18.14
CA PHE A 521 21.41 27.60 -18.57
C PHE A 521 21.56 27.61 -20.10
N SER A 522 20.49 27.28 -20.82
CA SER A 522 20.48 27.20 -22.28
C SER A 522 20.73 28.56 -22.91
N THR A 523 21.59 28.58 -23.93
CA THR A 523 21.81 29.76 -24.77
C THR A 523 20.60 30.10 -25.65
N HIS A 524 19.71 29.12 -25.87
CA HIS A 524 18.51 29.26 -26.68
C HIS A 524 17.38 28.41 -26.10
N LYS A 525 16.67 28.98 -25.14
CA LYS A 525 15.56 28.31 -24.47
C LYS A 525 14.31 28.31 -25.36
N ILE A 526 13.73 27.13 -25.58
CA ILE A 526 12.43 27.02 -26.24
C ILE A 526 11.33 27.63 -25.37
N ASN A 527 10.28 28.17 -25.99
CA ASN A 527 9.17 28.76 -25.25
C ASN A 527 8.29 27.69 -24.56
N GLU A 528 7.43 28.13 -23.64
CA GLU A 528 6.57 27.23 -22.85
C GLU A 528 5.58 26.41 -23.70
N ASN A 529 5.04 26.98 -24.78
CA ASN A 529 4.11 26.27 -25.67
C ASN A 529 4.82 25.12 -26.41
N ASP A 530 6.04 25.38 -26.88
CA ASP A 530 6.89 24.37 -27.51
C ASP A 530 7.25 23.29 -26.47
N LEU A 531 7.59 23.66 -25.23
CA LEU A 531 7.89 22.71 -24.16
C LEU A 531 6.69 21.77 -23.85
N GLU A 532 5.47 22.30 -23.80
CA GLU A 532 4.25 21.50 -23.60
C GLU A 532 4.03 20.52 -24.76
N TYR A 533 4.23 20.98 -26.01
CA TYR A 533 4.15 20.14 -27.19
C TYR A 533 5.17 19.00 -27.17
N LEU A 534 6.43 19.30 -26.83
CA LEU A 534 7.49 18.28 -26.75
C LEU A 534 7.23 17.28 -25.62
N THR A 535 6.73 17.74 -24.47
CA THR A 535 6.34 16.86 -23.35
C THR A 535 5.27 15.86 -23.78
N LYS A 536 4.26 16.31 -24.57
CA LYS A 536 3.24 15.41 -25.14
C LYS A 536 3.83 14.40 -26.12
N LYS A 537 4.89 14.76 -26.87
CA LYS A 537 5.56 13.84 -27.81
C LYS A 537 6.29 12.69 -27.13
N ILE A 538 6.80 12.91 -25.91
CA ILE A 538 7.48 11.88 -25.11
C ILE A 538 6.61 11.34 -23.98
N HIS A 539 5.29 11.45 -24.10
CA HIS A 539 4.36 11.09 -23.02
C HIS A 539 4.58 9.68 -22.47
N SER A 540 4.84 8.69 -23.33
CA SER A 540 5.13 7.30 -22.93
C SER A 540 6.32 7.21 -21.96
N LEU A 541 7.41 7.94 -22.23
CA LEU A 541 8.58 7.98 -21.37
C LEU A 541 8.28 8.65 -20.03
N VAL A 542 7.56 9.77 -20.08
CA VAL A 542 7.17 10.53 -18.89
C VAL A 542 6.24 9.71 -18.00
N GLU A 543 5.26 9.03 -18.58
CA GLU A 543 4.33 8.15 -17.88
C GLU A 543 5.07 6.99 -17.20
N LYS A 544 5.96 6.31 -17.93
CA LYS A 544 6.79 5.23 -17.41
C LYS A 544 7.65 5.69 -16.21
N MET A 545 8.30 6.85 -16.35
CA MET A 545 9.07 7.48 -15.28
C MET A 545 8.20 7.78 -14.04
N ASN A 546 7.03 8.38 -14.26
CA ASN A 546 6.12 8.77 -13.18
C ASN A 546 5.59 7.55 -12.43
N ILE A 547 5.22 6.48 -13.13
CA ILE A 547 4.77 5.22 -12.51
C ILE A 547 5.88 4.65 -11.63
N VAL A 548 7.10 4.53 -12.14
CA VAL A 548 8.22 3.96 -11.37
C VAL A 548 8.57 4.83 -10.16
N ASN A 549 8.58 6.17 -10.31
CA ASN A 549 8.79 7.10 -9.20
C ASN A 549 7.69 6.99 -8.13
N LEU A 550 6.44 6.80 -8.55
CA LEU A 550 5.31 6.64 -7.63
C LEU A 550 5.40 5.30 -6.87
N LEU A 551 5.75 4.22 -7.56
CA LEU A 551 6.00 2.93 -6.92
C LEU A 551 7.17 2.99 -5.93
N ASP A 552 8.22 3.75 -6.23
CA ASP A 552 9.36 3.96 -5.33
C ASP A 552 8.97 4.75 -4.07
N LYS A 553 8.11 5.75 -4.22
CA LYS A 553 7.58 6.53 -3.10
C LYS A 553 6.84 5.67 -2.07
N TYR A 554 6.19 4.59 -2.53
CA TYR A 554 5.37 3.71 -1.71
C TYR A 554 5.96 2.29 -1.58
N GLN A 555 7.26 2.11 -1.80
CA GLN A 555 7.86 0.77 -1.78
C GLN A 555 7.82 0.10 -0.38
N HIS A 556 7.79 0.90 0.69
CA HIS A 556 8.10 0.47 2.06
C HIS A 556 6.88 0.31 2.97
#